data_AF-A0A534F8V5-F1
#
_entry.id   AF-A0A534F8V5-F1
#
_cell.length_a   1.000
_cell.length_b   1.000
_cell.length_c   1.000
_cell.angle_alpha   90.00
_cell.angle_beta   90.00
_cell.angle_gamma   90.00
#
_symmetry.space_group_name_H-M   'P 1'
#
loop_
_entity.id
_entity.type
_entity.pdbx_description
1 polymer ?
#
loop_
_entity_poly.entity_id
_entity_poly.type
_entity_poly.pdbx_seq_one_letter_code
_entity_poly.pdbx_strand_id
1 'polypeptide(L)'
;VFETVPDVLKESGYGLGATTWEVIWQVVVPYARTGMIGGIMLGLGRALGETMAVTFVIGNAHRIGSSLLAPGTTISASIANEFTEAVGDLYSSSLIALGALLFLITFSVIAAARFMLLRLERRALSSV
;
A
#
# COMPACT_ATOMS: atom_id res chain seq x y z
N VAL A 1 7.82 -1.17 16.44
CA VAL A 1 8.96 -0.97 15.52
C VAL A 1 10.01 -0.03 16.12
N PHE A 2 9.65 1.17 16.58
CA PHE A 2 10.66 2.08 17.17
C PHE A 2 11.18 1.62 18.53
N GLU A 3 10.39 0.86 19.30
CA GLU A 3 10.81 0.24 20.56
C GLU A 3 11.85 -0.88 20.38
N THR A 4 12.06 -1.39 19.17
CA THR A 4 13.09 -2.40 18.93
C THR A 4 14.49 -1.80 18.84
N VAL A 5 14.61 -0.46 18.84
CA VAL A 5 15.90 0.24 18.90
C VAL A 5 16.41 0.19 20.34
N PRO A 6 17.56 -0.46 20.62
CA PRO A 6 18.13 -0.51 21.96
C PRO A 6 18.31 0.88 22.58
N ASP A 7 17.93 1.02 23.85
CA ASP A 7 18.04 2.31 24.56
C ASP A 7 19.49 2.80 24.62
N VAL A 8 20.46 1.89 24.75
CA VAL A 8 21.89 2.19 24.74
C VAL A 8 22.32 2.97 23.49
N LEU A 9 21.75 2.68 22.31
CA LEU A 9 22.06 3.41 21.07
C LEU A 9 21.54 4.84 21.11
N LYS A 10 20.36 5.07 21.71
CA LYS A 10 19.76 6.41 21.88
C LYS A 10 20.52 7.21 22.93
N GLU A 11 20.80 6.61 24.08
CA GLU A 11 21.55 7.21 25.19
C GLU A 11 22.98 7.57 24.79
N SER A 12 23.64 6.74 23.98
CA SER A 12 24.98 7.06 23.45
C SER A 12 24.95 8.30 22.55
N GLY A 13 23.89 8.46 21.74
CA GLY A 13 23.69 9.66 20.93
C GLY A 13 23.51 10.91 21.80
N TYR A 14 22.68 10.83 22.84
CA TYR A 14 22.53 11.92 23.80
C TYR A 14 23.82 12.21 24.58
N GLY A 15 24.60 11.19 24.92
CA GLY A 15 25.90 11.31 25.60
C GLY A 15 26.96 12.03 24.78
N LEU A 16 26.83 12.03 23.44
CA LEU A 16 27.65 12.82 22.53
C LEU A 16 27.15 14.27 22.35
N GLY A 17 26.08 14.65 23.05
CA GLY A 17 25.46 15.97 22.94
C GLY A 17 24.50 16.12 21.76
N ALA A 18 24.09 15.02 21.10
CA ALA A 18 23.12 15.08 20.02
C ALA A 18 21.73 15.47 20.53
N THR A 19 21.02 16.27 19.75
CA THR A 19 19.63 16.63 20.01
C THR A 19 18.69 15.45 19.77
N THR A 20 17.49 15.50 20.35
CA THR A 20 16.42 14.51 20.09
C THR A 20 16.13 14.35 18.61
N TRP A 21 16.20 15.44 17.83
CA TRP A 21 16.01 15.40 16.38
C TRP A 21 17.11 14.63 15.66
N GLU A 22 18.38 14.85 16.03
CA GLU A 22 19.52 14.14 15.45
C GLU A 22 19.48 12.66 15.81
N VAL A 23 19.16 12.31 17.06
CA VAL A 23 19.02 10.90 17.48
C VAL A 23 17.91 10.19 16.70
N ILE A 24 16.78 10.85 16.47
CA ILE A 24 15.69 10.27 15.67
C ILE A 24 16.16 9.99 14.24
N TRP A 25 16.71 10.99 13.56
CA TRP A 25 17.05 10.88 12.14
C TRP A 25 18.31 10.05 11.85
N GLN A 26 19.31 10.11 12.73
CA GLN A 26 20.62 9.48 12.50
C GLN A 26 20.76 8.11 13.17
N VAL A 27 19.96 7.81 14.20
CA VAL A 27 20.05 6.54 14.93
C VAL A 27 18.77 5.72 14.80
N VAL A 28 17.62 6.28 15.22
CA VAL A 28 16.36 5.53 15.31
C VAL A 28 15.81 5.16 13.94
N VAL A 29 15.68 6.13 13.03
CA VAL A 29 15.16 5.93 11.67
C VAL A 29 15.97 4.91 10.86
N PRO A 30 17.31 5.00 10.76
CA PRO A 30 18.10 4.02 10.01
C PRO A 30 18.08 2.63 10.66
N TYR A 31 18.05 2.54 12.00
CA TYR A 31 17.95 1.25 12.69
C TYR A 31 16.58 0.58 12.47
N ALA A 32 15.50 1.36 12.57
CA ALA A 32 14.14 0.88 12.42
C ALA A 32 13.67 0.77 10.96
N ARG A 33 14.55 1.02 9.97
CA ARG A 33 14.19 1.11 8.54
C ARG A 33 13.44 -0.12 8.02
N THR A 34 13.90 -1.32 8.37
CA THR A 34 13.30 -2.58 7.88
C THR A 34 11.91 -2.78 8.47
N GLY A 35 11.70 -2.42 9.74
CA GLY A 35 10.39 -2.48 10.37
C GLY A 35 9.41 -1.41 9.85
N MET A 36 9.89 -0.19 9.59
CA MET A 36 9.08 0.86 8.98
C MET A 36 8.61 0.48 7.58
N ILE A 37 9.52 -0.07 6.76
CA ILE A 37 9.20 -0.55 5.43
C ILE A 37 8.12 -1.64 5.50
N GLY A 38 8.27 -2.62 6.41
CA GLY A 38 7.26 -3.65 6.62
C GLY A 38 5.90 -3.08 7.01
N GLY A 39 5.87 -2.07 7.89
CA GLY A 39 4.65 -1.37 8.27
C GLY A 39 3.98 -0.62 7.10
N ILE A 40 4.77 0.07 6.28
CA ILE A 40 4.27 0.75 5.08
C ILE A 40 3.68 -0.25 4.08
N MET A 41 4.36 -1.38 3.84
CA MET A 41 3.84 -2.42 2.93
C MET A 41 2.52 -3.02 3.43
N LEU A 42 2.41 -3.29 4.73
CA LEU A 42 1.18 -3.79 5.34
C LEU A 42 0.04 -2.78 5.22
N GLY A 43 0.33 -1.49 5.47
CA GLY A 43 -0.63 -0.39 5.32
C GLY A 43 -1.10 -0.21 3.90
N LEU A 44 -0.20 -0.25 2.91
CA LEU A 44 -0.54 -0.17 1.48
C LEU A 44 -1.39 -1.35 1.04
N GLY A 45 -1.02 -2.58 1.44
CA GLY A 45 -1.81 -3.77 1.15
C GLY A 45 -3.22 -3.68 1.74
N ARG A 46 -3.34 -3.16 2.97
CA ARG A 46 -4.63 -2.91 3.59
C ARG A 46 -5.45 -1.88 2.83
N ALA A 47 -4.86 -0.73 2.49
CA ALA A 47 -5.54 0.34 1.77
C ALA A 47 -6.07 -0.11 0.39
N LEU A 48 -5.33 -0.95 -0.33
CA LEU A 48 -5.79 -1.56 -1.58
C LEU A 48 -6.99 -2.49 -1.37
N GLY A 49 -7.08 -3.12 -0.20
CA GLY A 49 -8.19 -3.98 0.21
C GLY A 49 -9.41 -3.23 0.75
N GLU A 50 -9.34 -1.92 1.01
CA GLU A 50 -10.48 -1.09 1.47
C GLU A 50 -11.44 -0.76 0.31
N THR A 51 -11.88 -1.79 -0.42
CA THR A 51 -12.67 -1.66 -1.66
C THR A 51 -14.10 -1.20 -1.41
N MET A 52 -14.70 -1.67 -0.31
CA MET A 52 -16.05 -1.26 0.10
C MET A 52 -16.09 0.19 0.56
N ALA A 53 -15.14 0.62 1.38
CA ALA A 53 -15.05 2.00 1.84
C ALA A 53 -14.89 2.98 0.67
N VAL A 54 -13.98 2.68 -0.26
CA VAL A 54 -13.75 3.50 -1.46
C VAL A 54 -15.00 3.57 -2.35
N THR A 55 -15.75 2.48 -2.46
CA THR A 55 -17.00 2.45 -3.24
C THR A 55 -18.06 3.39 -2.68
N PHE A 56 -18.23 3.43 -1.35
CA PHE A 56 -19.17 4.36 -0.71
C PHE A 56 -18.78 5.82 -0.89
N VAL A 57 -17.48 6.14 -0.96
CA VAL A 57 -17.00 7.50 -1.19
C VAL A 57 -17.20 7.94 -2.64
N ILE A 58 -17.00 7.05 -3.61
CA ILE A 58 -17.14 7.36 -5.05
C ILE A 58 -18.62 7.40 -5.48
N GLY A 59 -19.51 6.69 -4.78
CA GLY A 59 -20.96 6.77 -4.96
C GLY A 59 -21.59 5.68 -5.85
N ASN A 60 -20.81 4.70 -6.34
CA ASN A 60 -21.28 3.53 -7.09
C ASN A 60 -22.22 3.84 -8.28
N ALA A 61 -21.90 4.86 -9.08
CA ALA A 61 -22.72 5.21 -10.24
C ALA A 61 -22.17 4.57 -11.53
N HIS A 62 -23.01 3.86 -12.27
CA HIS A 62 -22.68 3.23 -13.57
C HIS A 62 -22.65 4.21 -14.76
N ARG A 63 -22.30 5.48 -14.50
CA ARG A 63 -22.32 6.55 -15.52
C ARG A 63 -20.91 7.03 -15.78
N ILE A 64 -20.50 7.05 -17.05
CA ILE A 64 -19.25 7.67 -17.46
C ILE A 64 -19.49 9.19 -17.51
N GLY A 65 -19.12 9.89 -16.44
CA GLY A 65 -19.11 11.35 -16.41
C GLY A 65 -17.89 11.91 -17.13
N SER A 66 -18.03 13.07 -17.77
CA SER A 66 -16.92 13.80 -18.42
C SER A 66 -15.98 14.53 -17.44
N SER A 67 -16.24 14.44 -16.13
CA SER A 67 -15.52 15.15 -15.08
C SER A 67 -14.86 14.17 -14.10
N LEU A 68 -13.65 14.51 -13.65
CA LEU A 68 -12.88 13.73 -12.66
C LEU A 68 -13.57 13.62 -11.29
N LEU A 69 -14.51 14.52 -10.99
CA LEU A 69 -15.32 14.53 -9.76
C LEU A 69 -16.68 13.85 -9.94
N ALA A 70 -16.97 13.28 -11.12
CA ALA A 70 -18.22 12.59 -11.33
C ALA A 70 -18.22 11.25 -10.58
N PRO A 71 -19.36 10.88 -9.95
CA PRO A 71 -19.47 9.58 -9.31
C PRO A 71 -19.34 8.46 -10.34
N GLY A 72 -18.63 7.40 -9.95
CA GLY A 72 -18.32 6.25 -10.80
C GLY A 72 -18.46 4.92 -10.05
N THR A 73 -18.09 3.84 -10.72
CA THR A 73 -17.95 2.51 -10.11
C THR A 73 -16.50 2.05 -10.19
N THR A 74 -16.05 1.29 -9.20
CA THR A 74 -14.72 0.67 -9.23
C THR A 74 -14.84 -0.76 -9.77
N ILE A 75 -13.77 -1.30 -10.37
CA ILE A 75 -13.75 -2.68 -10.86
C ILE A 75 -14.10 -3.67 -9.73
N SER A 76 -13.59 -3.43 -8.52
CA SER A 76 -13.92 -4.25 -7.35
C SER A 76 -15.39 -4.15 -6.93
N ALA A 77 -16.01 -2.97 -7.05
CA ALA A 77 -17.41 -2.76 -6.73
C ALA A 77 -18.34 -3.44 -7.74
N SER A 78 -18.03 -3.32 -9.03
CA SER A 78 -18.78 -4.00 -10.10
C SER A 78 -18.71 -5.52 -9.93
N ILE A 79 -17.54 -6.08 -9.61
CA ILE A 79 -17.44 -7.51 -9.30
C ILE A 79 -18.28 -7.87 -8.07
N ALA A 80 -18.19 -7.12 -6.97
CA ALA A 80 -18.93 -7.44 -5.75
C ALA A 80 -20.47 -7.37 -5.92
N ASN A 81 -20.95 -6.36 -6.66
CA ASN A 81 -22.38 -6.12 -6.83
C ASN A 81 -22.99 -7.00 -7.92
N GLU A 82 -22.30 -7.19 -9.04
CA GLU A 82 -22.90 -7.79 -10.24
C GLU A 82 -22.58 -9.28 -10.40
N PHE A 83 -21.55 -9.80 -9.72
CA PHE A 83 -21.22 -11.22 -9.82
C PHE A 83 -22.34 -12.14 -9.31
N THR A 84 -23.12 -11.68 -8.34
CA THR A 84 -24.27 -12.44 -7.80
C THR A 84 -25.47 -12.41 -8.74
N GLU A 85 -25.59 -11.37 -9.57
CA GLU A 85 -26.72 -11.15 -10.48
C GLU A 85 -26.39 -11.49 -11.95
N ALA A 86 -25.18 -11.98 -12.19
CA ALA A 86 -24.67 -12.35 -13.50
C ALA A 86 -25.35 -13.62 -14.04
N VAL A 87 -26.41 -13.45 -14.84
CA VAL A 87 -27.09 -14.54 -15.54
C VAL A 87 -26.62 -14.62 -17.00
N GLY A 88 -25.93 -15.71 -17.36
CA GLY A 88 -25.50 -16.02 -18.72
C GLY A 88 -23.98 -16.11 -18.91
N ASP A 89 -23.52 -17.05 -19.74
CA ASP A 89 -22.10 -17.41 -19.90
C ASP A 89 -21.20 -16.22 -20.30
N LEU A 90 -21.72 -15.30 -21.12
CA LEU A 90 -20.97 -14.14 -21.59
C LEU A 90 -20.72 -13.10 -20.48
N TYR A 91 -21.69 -12.89 -19.59
CA TYR A 91 -21.60 -11.90 -18.52
C TYR A 91 -20.71 -12.41 -17.37
N SER A 92 -20.84 -13.68 -17.00
CA SER A 92 -19.93 -14.29 -16.02
C SER A 92 -18.49 -14.30 -16.53
N SER A 93 -18.28 -14.55 -17.83
CA SER A 93 -16.95 -14.51 -18.45
C SER A 93 -16.32 -13.11 -18.43
N SER A 94 -17.10 -12.04 -18.64
CA SER A 94 -16.60 -10.67 -18.59
C SER A 94 -16.22 -10.23 -17.18
N LEU A 95 -17.00 -10.63 -16.17
CA LEU A 95 -16.69 -10.40 -14.75
C LEU A 95 -15.41 -11.13 -14.31
N ILE A 96 -15.21 -12.37 -14.76
CA ILE A 96 -13.97 -13.13 -14.51
C ILE A 96 -12.77 -12.43 -15.17
N ALA A 97 -12.93 -11.94 -16.41
CA ALA A 97 -11.88 -11.18 -17.09
C ALA A 97 -11.54 -9.87 -16.34
N LEU A 98 -12.54 -9.15 -15.81
CA LEU A 98 -12.33 -7.97 -14.96
C LEU A 98 -11.61 -8.34 -13.66
N GLY A 99 -11.93 -9.46 -13.04
CA GLY A 99 -11.23 -9.98 -11.86
C GLY A 99 -9.76 -10.31 -12.16
N ALA A 100 -9.48 -10.96 -13.30
CA ALA A 100 -8.12 -11.23 -13.75
C ALA A 100 -7.33 -9.94 -14.02
N LEU A 101 -7.98 -8.93 -14.63
CA LEU A 101 -7.38 -7.62 -14.84
C LEU A 101 -7.05 -6.92 -13.51
N LEU A 102 -7.99 -6.92 -12.56
CA LEU A 102 -7.79 -6.33 -11.24
C LEU A 102 -6.67 -7.05 -10.47
N PHE A 103 -6.59 -8.37 -10.57
CA PHE A 103 -5.49 -9.15 -10.02
C PHE A 103 -4.15 -8.72 -10.63
N LEU A 104 -4.06 -8.61 -11.96
CA LEU A 104 -2.83 -8.18 -12.63
C LEU A 104 -2.39 -6.77 -12.21
N ILE A 105 -3.32 -5.83 -12.10
CA ILE A 105 -3.03 -4.47 -11.63
C ILE A 105 -2.51 -4.51 -10.20
N THR A 106 -3.22 -5.18 -9.30
CA THR A 106 -2.86 -5.26 -7.87
C THR A 106 -1.52 -5.96 -7.67
N PHE A 107 -1.31 -7.08 -8.37
CA PHE A 107 -0.05 -7.81 -8.37
C PHE A 107 1.09 -6.92 -8.87
N SER A 108 0.89 -6.20 -9.98
CA SER A 108 1.93 -5.32 -10.55
C SER A 108 2.31 -4.19 -9.60
N VAL A 109 1.33 -3.56 -8.95
CA VAL A 109 1.56 -2.49 -7.96
C VAL A 109 2.33 -3.02 -6.75
N ILE A 110 1.90 -4.15 -6.17
CA ILE A 110 2.56 -4.74 -5.01
C ILE A 110 3.97 -5.25 -5.38
N ALA A 111 4.13 -5.86 -6.56
CA ALA A 111 5.42 -6.33 -7.06
C ALA A 111 6.39 -5.16 -7.29
N ALA A 112 5.93 -4.05 -7.90
CA ALA A 112 6.73 -2.85 -8.10
C ALA A 112 7.13 -2.21 -6.77
N ALA A 113 6.20 -2.09 -5.82
CA ALA A 113 6.49 -1.60 -4.48
C ALA A 113 7.54 -2.46 -3.78
N ARG A 114 7.38 -3.79 -3.81
CA ARG A 114 8.36 -4.74 -3.26
C ARG A 114 9.71 -4.63 -3.93
N PHE A 115 9.75 -4.51 -5.26
CA PHE A 115 10.98 -4.38 -6.02
C PHE A 115 11.74 -3.08 -5.69
N MET A 116 11.03 -1.95 -5.61
CA MET A 116 11.61 -0.66 -5.24
C MET A 116 12.23 -0.70 -3.83
N LEU A 117 11.56 -1.36 -2.89
CA LEU A 117 12.05 -1.50 -1.52
C LEU A 117 13.28 -2.41 -1.40
N LEU A 118 13.28 -3.55 -2.10
CA LEU A 118 14.47 -4.42 -2.17
C LEU A 118 15.68 -3.68 -2.76
N ARG A 119 15.44 -2.74 -3.68
CA ARG A 119 16.51 -1.91 -4.26
C ARG A 119 17.05 -0.88 -3.26
N LEU A 120 16.19 -0.31 -2.40
CA LEU A 120 16.58 0.59 -1.32
C LEU A 120 17.40 -0.13 -0.25
N GLU A 121 17.00 -1.33 0.17
CA GLU A 121 17.77 -2.13 1.15
C GLU A 121 19.16 -2.48 0.64
N ARG A 122 19.31 -2.89 -0.63
CA ARG A 122 20.64 -3.17 -1.21
C ARG A 122 21.54 -1.94 -1.21
N ARG A 123 21.02 -0.77 -1.57
CA ARG A 123 21.80 0.48 -1.57
C ARG A 123 22.26 0.88 -0.17
N ALA A 124 21.41 0.64 0.83
CA ALA A 124 21.68 1.00 2.21
C ALA A 124 22.56 -0.02 2.96
N LEU A 125 22.87 -1.17 2.34
CA LEU A 125 23.90 -2.13 2.78
C LEU A 125 25.23 -1.92 2.05
N SER A 126 25.22 -1.37 0.83
CA SER A 126 26.45 -1.03 0.08
C SER A 126 27.12 0.28 0.52
N SER A 127 26.46 1.08 1.38
CA SER A 127 26.94 2.37 1.88
C SER A 127 27.47 2.32 3.32
N VAL A 128 27.58 1.12 3.89
CA VAL A 128 28.17 0.82 5.21
C VAL A 128 29.39 -0.05 4.98
#